data_AF-A0A958M6H6-F1
#
_entry.id   AF-A0A958M6H6-F1
#
_cell.length_a   1.000
_cell.length_b   1.000
_cell.length_c   1.000
_cell.angle_alpha   90.00
_cell.angle_beta   90.00
_cell.angle_gamma   90.00
#
_symmetry.space_group_name_H-M   'P 1'
#
loop_
_entity.id
_entity.type
_entity.pdbx_description
1 polymer ?
#
loop_
_entity_poly.entity_id
_entity_poly.type
_entity_poly.pdbx_seq_one_letter_code
_entity_poly.pdbx_strand_id
1 'polypeptide(L)' 'MRIIKYIHLLRIKLLPLLLWLTGIIVASAQDYLFDTEVINVEDGLPHRNTYGIVQDKEGFIWVSTLR' A
#
# COMPACT_ATOMS: atom_id res chain seq x y z
N MET A 1 45.89 22.32 -8.17
CA MET A 1 45.66 21.04 -7.45
C MET A 1 44.83 21.13 -6.15
N ARG A 2 44.55 22.32 -5.57
CA ARG A 2 43.72 22.44 -4.35
C ARG A 2 42.21 22.44 -4.64
N ILE A 3 41.76 23.08 -5.73
CA ILE A 3 40.34 23.21 -6.11
C ILE A 3 39.68 21.85 -6.39
N ILE A 4 40.36 20.97 -7.13
CA ILE A 4 39.87 19.62 -7.45
C ILE A 4 39.66 18.80 -6.17
N LYS A 5 40.54 18.96 -5.17
CA LYS A 5 40.38 18.33 -3.85
C LYS A 5 39.15 18.86 -3.10
N TYR A 6 38.87 20.16 -3.15
CA TYR A 6 37.66 20.73 -2.54
C TYR A 6 36.38 20.22 -3.21
N ILE A 7 36.36 20.09 -4.54
CA ILE A 7 35.22 19.53 -5.28
C ILE A 7 35.00 18.05 -4.91
N HIS A 8 36.08 17.26 -4.81
CA HIS A 8 35.98 15.86 -4.38
C HIS A 8 35.54 15.71 -2.91
N LEU A 9 36.08 16.53 -2.01
CA LEU A 9 35.72 16.53 -0.58
C LEU A 9 34.27 16.99 -0.36
N LEU A 10 33.81 17.97 -1.14
CA LEU A 10 32.43 18.44 -1.12
C LEU A 10 31.47 17.34 -1.62
N ARG A 11 31.79 16.68 -2.74
CA ARG A 11 31.01 15.55 -3.28
C ARG A 11 30.90 14.38 -2.29
N ILE A 12 32.00 14.01 -1.63
CA ILE A 12 32.04 12.91 -0.65
C ILE A 12 31.11 13.15 0.54
N LYS A 13 30.90 14.41 0.95
CA LYS A 13 30.00 14.76 2.06
C LYS A 13 28.55 14.95 1.62
N LEU A 14 28.33 15.45 0.40
CA LEU A 14 26.99 15.69 -0.14
C LEU A 14 26.27 14.39 -0.55
N LEU A 15 27.00 13.37 -1.02
CA LEU A 15 26.41 12.09 -1.45
C LEU A 15 25.69 11.32 -0.32
N PRO A 16 26.28 11.09 0.87
CA PRO A 16 25.60 10.40 1.97
C PRO A 16 24.45 11.23 2.56
N LEU A 17 24.56 12.57 2.54
CA LEU A 17 23.49 13.47 2.97
C LEU A 17 22.27 13.37 2.03
N LEU A 18 22.50 13.33 0.72
CA LEU A 18 21.46 13.13 -0.28
C LEU A 18 20.77 11.76 -0.11
N LEU A 19 21.56 10.70 0.09
CA LEU A 19 21.04 9.35 0.32
C LEU A 19 20.20 9.26 1.62
N TRP A 20 20.62 9.92 2.69
CA TRP A 20 19.88 9.97 3.95
C TRP A 20 18.54 10.72 3.80
N LEU A 21 18.52 11.84 3.06
CA LEU A 21 17.30 12.59 2.78
C LEU A 21 16.30 11.79 1.94
N THR A 22 16.76 10.99 0.98
CA THR A 22 15.86 10.14 0.17
C THR A 22 15.27 8.97 0.97
N GLY A 23 15.96 8.47 2.00
CA GLY A 23 15.50 7.34 2.82
C GLY A 23 14.26 7.66 3.66
N ILE A 24 14.07 8.93 4.04
CA ILE A 24 12.93 9.38 4.88
C ILE A 24 11.59 9.24 4.12
N ILE A 25 11.61 9.42 2.78
CA ILE A 25 10.40 9.40 1.95
C ILE A 25 9.85 7.97 1.81
N VAL A 26 10.75 6.97 1.69
CA VAL A 26 10.38 5.55 1.53
C VAL A 26 9.72 4.97 2.79
N ALA A 27 10.03 5.52 3.97
CA ALA A 27 9.43 5.11 5.23
C ALA A 27 7.94 5.49 5.38
N SER A 28 7.45 6.44 4.56
CA SER A 28 6.05 6.90 4.61
C SER A 28 5.10 6.19 3.63
N ALA A 29 5.56 5.15 2.93
CA ALA A 29 4.77 4.46 1.90
C ALA A 29 3.80 3.37 2.42
N GLN A 30 3.59 3.27 3.74
CA GLN A 30 2.57 2.36 4.29
C GLN A 30 1.22 3.06 4.43
N ASP A 31 0.62 3.47 3.32
CA ASP A 31 -0.82 3.71 3.29
C ASP A 31 -1.53 2.35 3.27
N TYR A 32 -1.66 1.73 4.44
CA TYR A 32 -2.49 0.54 4.63
C TYR A 32 -3.97 0.96 4.75
N LEU A 33 -4.47 1.67 3.74
CA LEU A 33 -5.89 1.91 3.57
C LEU A 33 -6.47 0.68 2.88
N PHE A 34 -7.04 -0.23 3.67
CA PHE A 34 -7.97 -1.20 3.12
C PHE A 34 -9.14 -0.44 2.51
N ASP A 35 -9.10 -0.20 1.20
CA ASP A 35 -10.25 0.28 0.43
C ASP A 35 -11.25 -0.86 0.32
N THR A 36 -12.10 -0.98 1.35
CA THR A 36 -13.10 -2.03 1.45
C THR A 36 -14.47 -1.44 1.26
N GLU A 37 -15.18 -1.92 0.26
CA GLU A 37 -16.60 -1.65 0.09
C GLU A 37 -17.42 -2.58 0.99
N VAL A 38 -18.43 -2.04 1.65
CA VAL A 38 -19.34 -2.80 2.50
C VAL A 38 -20.63 -3.05 1.73
N ILE A 39 -20.94 -4.31 1.47
CA ILE A 39 -22.19 -4.74 0.84
C ILE A 39 -23.16 -5.19 1.95
N ASN A 40 -24.29 -4.52 2.07
CA ASN A 40 -25.35 -4.81 3.03
C ASN A 40 -26.64 -5.30 2.35
N VAL A 41 -27.71 -5.44 3.14
CA VAL A 41 -29.02 -5.86 2.66
C VAL A 41 -29.60 -4.85 1.66
N GLU A 42 -29.31 -3.57 1.87
CA GLU A 42 -29.71 -2.45 1.02
C GLU A 42 -29.06 -2.53 -0.38
N ASP A 43 -27.89 -3.15 -0.47
CA ASP A 43 -27.15 -3.36 -1.72
C ASP A 43 -27.52 -4.67 -2.42
N GLY A 44 -28.45 -5.45 -1.83
CA GLY A 44 -28.98 -6.69 -2.39
C GLY A 44 -28.52 -7.97 -1.68
N LEU A 45 -27.77 -7.88 -0.57
CA LEU A 45 -27.44 -9.05 0.22
C LEU A 45 -28.71 -9.64 0.86
N PRO A 46 -28.98 -10.96 0.77
CA PRO A 46 -30.22 -11.53 1.31
C PRO A 46 -30.41 -11.39 2.82
N HIS A 47 -29.31 -11.35 3.59
CA HIS A 47 -29.32 -11.20 5.04
C HIS A 47 -27.94 -10.70 5.53
N ARG A 48 -27.89 -9.93 6.62
CA ARG A 48 -26.65 -9.33 7.16
C ARG A 48 -25.60 -10.35 7.64
N ASN A 49 -26.04 -11.55 8.01
CA ASN A 49 -25.15 -12.60 8.50
C ASN A 49 -24.76 -13.54 7.35
N THR A 50 -23.48 -13.49 6.99
CA THR A 50 -22.85 -14.41 6.04
C THR A 50 -22.27 -15.62 6.76
N TYR A 51 -22.52 -16.81 6.23
CA TYR A 51 -22.04 -18.09 6.77
C TYR A 51 -21.00 -18.76 5.89
N GLY A 52 -20.91 -18.36 4.62
CA GLY A 52 -19.94 -18.90 3.68
C GLY A 52 -19.77 -17.98 2.48
N ILE A 53 -18.56 -17.99 1.93
CA ILE A 53 -18.16 -17.25 0.74
C ILE A 53 -17.34 -18.20 -0.13
N VAL A 54 -17.69 -18.33 -1.39
CA VAL A 54 -16.95 -19.15 -2.35
C VAL A 54 -16.92 -18.46 -3.73
N GLN A 55 -15.80 -18.56 -4.44
CA GLN A 55 -15.68 -18.11 -5.83
C GLN A 55 -15.79 -19.31 -6.77
N ASP A 56 -16.57 -19.18 -7.84
CA ASP A 56 -16.62 -20.20 -8.87
C ASP A 56 -15.48 -20.08 -9.90
N LYS A 57 -15.50 -20.93 -10.93
CA LYS A 57 -14.46 -20.94 -11.97
C LYS A 57 -14.56 -19.77 -12.96
N GLU A 58 -15.72 -19.13 -13.05
CA GLU A 58 -15.96 -17.97 -13.93
C GLU A 58 -15.63 -16.66 -13.22
N GLY A 59 -15.44 -16.71 -11.90
CA GLY A 59 -15.01 -15.59 -11.08
C GLY A 59 -16.12 -14.96 -10.26
N PHE A 60 -17.35 -15.48 -10.32
CA PHE A 60 -18.46 -14.97 -9.51
C PHE A 60 -18.30 -15.35 -8.05
N ILE A 61 -18.72 -14.44 -7.16
CA ILE A 61 -18.72 -14.64 -5.71
C ILE A 61 -20.11 -15.10 -5.27
N TRP A 62 -20.15 -16.23 -4.60
CA TRP A 62 -21.35 -16.82 -4.03
C TRP A 62 -21.30 -16.68 -2.51
N VAL A 63 -22.38 -16.14 -1.94
CA VAL A 63 -22.51 -15.88 -0.51
C VAL A 63 -23.69 -16.69 0.06
N SER A 64 -23.45 -17.45 1.13
CA SER A 64 -24.51 -18.19 1.82
C SER A 64 -24.96 -17.46 3.08
N THR A 65 -26.28 -17.38 3.25
CA THR A 65 -26.95 -16.76 4.40
C THR A 65 -27.94 -17.76 5.00
N LEU A 66 -28.20 -17.67 6.31
CA LEU A 66 -29.35 -18.32 6.91
C LEU A 66 -30.54 -17.37 6.77
N ARG A 67 -31.68 -17.93 6.34
CA ARG A 67 -32.92 -17.20 6.13
C ARG A 67 -33.72 -17.09 7.42
#